data_AF-A0A349IP79-F1
#
_entry.id   AF-A0A349IP79-F1
#
_cell.length_a   1.000
_cell.length_b   1.000
_cell.length_c   1.000
_cell.angle_alpha   90.00
_cell.angle_beta   90.00
_cell.angle_gamma   90.00
#
_symmetry.space_group_name_H-M   'P 1'
#
loop_
_entity.id
_entity.type
_entity.pdbx_description
1 polymer ?
#
loop_
_entity_poly.entity_id
_entity_poly.type
_entity_poly.pdbx_seq_one_letter_code
_entity_poly.pdbx_strand_id
1 'polypeptide(L)'
;MRTVKQQLKHIQHTQGLINPDPSWVSENKNRLMSQIRNTQVVVDEKVVTHNTQYAWYELGRLVQTFTPRNFSRALRPLATAVLALVLTTGGWVASAYAEPGDTLWGAKEAWNSVLEKGQLAFTPSGDEAPLHLEFASKRAQVLKQVVEKQDVELSKKEELVKKTAGEIKEKLESANESLRQTDPDKAALLVKDVSLKTKEISDTLKETAEKMGEANKELGEDIGQQAVDAKKKSLEMVEVVVQKKAEAQVQISEEEKNIIKDHLDEVVKDIKQDAEKAKTTADSLMESVEAGFLDTVSSTTDVAGNAVVSSTPSVVTSTDAVGITSTTATGTIQTTTQQQTTMKAEDKVLGVSQQIDKAVESLTSEGENVDVLVEENILEAIKKTQELSSSVGQTVQQVQNTAAEFLPQIINSGIRTVAPVITPNTSSTLIK
;
A
#
# COMPACT_ATOMS: atom_id res chain seq x y z
N MET A 1 43.23 -38.95 -65.18
CA MET A 1 42.23 -39.33 -64.15
C MET A 1 42.54 -40.61 -63.36
N ARG A 2 43.27 -41.60 -63.90
CA ARG A 2 43.62 -42.82 -63.12
C ARG A 2 44.66 -42.59 -62.01
N THR A 3 45.53 -41.60 -62.17
CA THR A 3 46.58 -41.23 -61.20
C THR A 3 46.03 -40.54 -59.94
N VAL A 4 45.01 -39.70 -60.06
CA VAL A 4 44.36 -39.02 -58.92
C VAL A 4 43.60 -40.02 -58.03
N LYS A 5 42.91 -41.00 -58.64
CA LYS A 5 42.24 -42.07 -57.90
C LYS A 5 43.22 -42.94 -57.12
N GLN A 6 44.41 -43.20 -57.66
CA GLN A 6 45.44 -43.96 -56.96
C GLN A 6 46.07 -43.15 -55.82
N GLN A 7 46.26 -41.84 -56.00
CA GLN A 7 46.74 -40.94 -54.94
C GLN A 7 45.74 -40.81 -53.79
N LEU A 8 44.43 -40.70 -54.08
CA LEU A 8 43.39 -40.63 -53.05
C LEU A 8 43.27 -41.93 -52.25
N LYS A 9 43.41 -43.08 -52.93
CA LYS A 9 43.41 -44.40 -52.27
C LYS A 9 44.67 -44.63 -51.44
N HIS A 10 45.80 -44.04 -51.84
CA HIS A 10 47.01 -44.09 -51.05
C HIS A 10 46.86 -43.28 -49.76
N ILE A 11 46.34 -42.05 -49.84
CA ILE A 11 46.06 -41.20 -48.66
C ILE A 11 45.08 -41.88 -47.71
N GLN A 12 44.06 -42.57 -48.22
CA GLN A 12 43.08 -43.29 -47.40
C GLN A 12 43.69 -44.47 -46.62
N HIS A 13 44.79 -45.06 -47.09
CA HIS A 13 45.43 -46.22 -46.45
C HIS A 13 46.73 -45.89 -45.69
N THR A 14 47.46 -44.83 -46.05
CA THR A 14 48.67 -44.41 -45.30
C THR A 14 48.36 -43.42 -44.18
N GLN A 15 47.18 -42.81 -44.18
CA GLN A 15 46.68 -41.97 -43.10
C GLN A 15 45.34 -42.54 -42.62
N GLY A 16 45.40 -43.53 -41.73
CA GLY A 16 44.25 -44.05 -40.98
C GLY A 16 43.66 -43.02 -40.00
N LEU A 17 43.35 -41.83 -40.50
CA LEU A 17 42.88 -40.65 -39.77
C LEU A 17 41.36 -40.50 -39.88
N ILE A 18 40.61 -41.59 -39.64
CA ILE A 18 39.21 -41.42 -39.20
C ILE A 18 39.15 -41.12 -37.69
N ASN A 19 40.25 -41.37 -36.96
CA ASN A 19 40.42 -40.87 -35.61
C ASN A 19 41.59 -39.86 -35.59
N PRO A 20 41.36 -38.59 -35.26
CA PRO A 20 42.45 -37.64 -35.07
C PRO A 20 43.38 -38.15 -33.97
N ASP A 21 44.69 -37.90 -34.14
CA ASP A 21 45.70 -38.26 -33.16
C ASP A 21 45.31 -37.68 -31.78
N PRO A 22 45.20 -38.49 -30.72
CA PRO A 22 44.80 -38.02 -29.40
C PRO A 22 45.70 -36.91 -28.86
N SER A 23 46.98 -36.86 -29.27
CA SER A 23 47.89 -35.77 -28.93
C SER A 23 47.44 -34.44 -29.55
N TRP A 24 47.08 -34.45 -30.85
CA TRP A 24 46.56 -33.28 -31.57
C TRP A 24 45.23 -32.78 -31.00
N VAL A 25 44.34 -33.71 -30.60
CA VAL A 25 43.08 -33.34 -29.93
C VAL A 25 43.35 -32.69 -28.58
N SER A 26 44.29 -33.23 -27.80
CA SER A 26 44.65 -32.67 -26.49
C SER A 26 45.28 -31.28 -26.61
N GLU A 27 46.13 -31.07 -27.62
CA GLU A 27 46.81 -29.80 -27.88
C GLU A 27 45.81 -28.73 -28.31
N ASN A 28 44.89 -29.06 -29.23
CA ASN A 28 43.82 -28.15 -29.62
C ASN A 28 42.83 -27.88 -28.51
N LYS A 29 42.49 -28.87 -27.67
CA LYS A 29 41.66 -28.66 -26.49
C LYS A 29 42.33 -27.71 -25.50
N ASN A 30 43.63 -27.86 -25.24
CA ASN A 30 44.38 -26.97 -24.37
C ASN A 30 44.51 -25.56 -24.97
N ARG A 31 44.66 -25.46 -26.29
CA ARG A 31 44.70 -24.18 -27.02
C ARG A 31 43.35 -23.46 -26.97
N LEU A 32 42.24 -24.18 -27.11
CA LEU A 32 40.89 -23.66 -26.93
C LEU A 32 40.62 -23.25 -25.48
N MET A 33 40.99 -24.08 -24.51
CA MET A 33 40.79 -23.77 -23.09
C MET A 33 41.64 -22.59 -22.62
N SER A 34 42.88 -22.45 -23.12
CA SER A 34 43.71 -21.28 -22.84
C SER A 34 43.16 -20.01 -23.51
N GLN A 35 42.57 -20.12 -24.70
CA GLN A 35 41.85 -19.01 -25.32
C GLN A 35 40.60 -18.63 -24.54
N ILE A 36 39.77 -19.58 -24.10
CA ILE A 36 38.60 -19.31 -23.25
C ILE A 36 39.01 -18.69 -21.91
N ARG A 37 40.13 -19.14 -21.32
CA ARG A 37 40.64 -18.63 -20.06
C ARG A 37 41.27 -17.22 -20.20
N ASN A 38 41.80 -16.88 -21.37
CA ASN A 38 42.29 -15.53 -21.69
C ASN A 38 41.22 -14.61 -22.28
N THR A 39 40.07 -15.12 -22.73
CA THR A 39 38.88 -14.33 -23.09
C THR A 39 37.87 -14.22 -21.96
N GLN A 40 38.06 -14.92 -20.84
CA GLN A 40 37.64 -14.43 -19.53
C GLN A 40 38.53 -13.24 -19.16
N VAL A 41 38.30 -12.15 -19.89
CA VAL A 41 38.57 -10.80 -19.44
C VAL A 41 38.07 -10.74 -18.00
N VAL A 42 38.99 -10.49 -17.08
CA VAL A 42 38.68 -9.90 -15.78
C VAL A 42 37.69 -8.79 -16.09
N VAL A 43 36.44 -9.02 -15.71
CA VAL A 43 35.40 -8.00 -15.76
C VAL A 43 35.81 -7.00 -14.69
N ASP A 44 36.75 -6.12 -15.05
CA ASP A 44 36.66 -4.74 -14.59
C ASP A 44 35.22 -4.34 -14.89
N GLU A 45 34.56 -3.84 -13.85
CA GLU A 45 33.22 -3.28 -13.80
C GLU A 45 33.10 -2.15 -14.83
N LYS A 46 33.05 -2.52 -16.10
CA LYS A 46 32.89 -1.63 -17.23
C LYS A 46 31.41 -1.54 -17.50
N VAL A 47 30.86 -0.39 -17.13
CA VAL A 47 29.75 0.31 -17.77
C VAL A 47 29.16 -0.52 -18.91
N VAL A 48 28.06 -1.23 -18.63
CA VAL A 48 27.26 -1.89 -19.66
C VAL A 48 26.73 -0.79 -20.56
N THR A 49 27.45 -0.45 -21.62
CA THR A 49 26.88 0.27 -22.74
C THR A 49 25.84 -0.68 -23.33
N HIS A 50 24.59 -0.54 -22.88
CA HIS A 50 23.44 -1.18 -23.47
C HIS A 50 23.48 -0.85 -24.97
N ASN A 51 23.93 -1.80 -25.78
CA ASN A 51 23.96 -1.63 -27.22
C ASN A 51 22.50 -1.71 -27.68
N THR A 52 21.85 -0.56 -27.73
CA THR A 52 20.44 -0.38 -28.11
C THR A 52 20.11 -1.05 -29.45
N GLN A 53 21.09 -1.21 -30.34
CA GLN A 53 20.94 -1.93 -31.60
C GLN A 53 20.55 -3.41 -31.42
N TYR A 54 21.03 -4.07 -30.36
CA TYR A 54 20.72 -5.47 -30.10
C TYR A 54 19.30 -5.65 -29.56
N ALA A 55 18.85 -4.76 -28.68
CA ALA A 55 17.47 -4.74 -28.19
C ALA A 55 16.46 -4.51 -29.33
N TRP A 56 16.76 -3.61 -30.27
CA TRP A 56 15.93 -3.40 -31.47
C TRP A 56 15.88 -4.63 -32.39
N TYR A 57 16.98 -5.36 -32.52
CA TYR A 57 17.03 -6.58 -33.34
C TYR A 57 16.18 -7.70 -32.72
N GLU A 58 16.25 -7.88 -31.40
CA GLU A 58 15.44 -8.88 -30.69
C GLU A 58 13.95 -8.56 -30.73
N LEU A 59 13.59 -7.29 -30.52
CA LEU A 59 12.20 -6.83 -30.60
C LEU A 59 11.63 -6.97 -32.02
N GLY A 60 12.44 -6.66 -33.04
CA GLY A 60 12.09 -6.86 -34.45
C GLY A 60 11.83 -8.32 -34.80
N ARG A 61 12.62 -9.25 -34.23
CA ARG A 61 12.44 -10.70 -34.43
C ARG A 61 11.16 -11.19 -33.76
N LEU A 62 10.84 -10.70 -32.56
CA LEU A 62 9.61 -11.04 -31.84
C LEU A 62 8.37 -10.61 -32.62
N VAL A 63 8.34 -9.36 -33.09
CA VAL A 63 7.25 -8.82 -33.93
C VAL A 63 7.10 -9.61 -35.23
N GLN A 64 8.20 -10.02 -35.86
CA GLN A 64 8.18 -10.80 -37.09
C GLN A 64 7.64 -12.23 -36.89
N THR A 65 7.71 -12.76 -35.67
CA THR A 65 7.22 -14.11 -35.34
C THR A 65 5.70 -14.11 -35.14
N PHE A 66 5.14 -13.01 -34.61
CA PHE A 66 3.70 -12.87 -34.37
C PHE A 66 2.91 -12.22 -35.52
N THR A 67 3.59 -11.61 -36.50
CA THR A 67 2.92 -10.94 -37.62
C THR A 67 2.97 -11.81 -38.89
N PRO A 68 1.82 -12.28 -39.42
CA PRO A 68 1.80 -13.06 -40.65
C PRO A 68 2.40 -12.26 -41.82
N ARG A 69 3.23 -12.92 -42.66
CA ARG A 69 4.04 -12.31 -43.73
C ARG A 69 3.27 -11.33 -44.62
N ASN A 70 1.98 -11.56 -44.86
CA ASN A 70 1.14 -10.74 -45.72
C ASN A 70 0.75 -9.39 -45.08
N PHE A 71 0.67 -9.32 -43.75
CA PHE A 71 0.41 -8.07 -43.02
C PHE A 71 1.62 -7.15 -42.97
N SER A 72 2.84 -7.71 -43.00
CA SER A 72 4.09 -6.94 -42.87
C SER A 72 4.29 -5.86 -43.94
N ARG A 73 3.72 -6.02 -45.14
CA ARG A 73 3.81 -5.02 -46.23
C ARG A 73 2.90 -3.81 -46.00
N ALA A 74 1.73 -4.01 -45.39
CA ALA A 74 0.80 -2.93 -45.05
C ALA A 74 1.16 -2.29 -43.70
N LEU A 75 1.66 -3.08 -42.76
CA LEU A 75 2.04 -2.60 -41.42
C LEU A 75 3.29 -1.73 -41.45
N ARG A 76 4.24 -1.98 -42.36
CA ARG A 76 5.47 -1.17 -42.47
C ARG A 76 5.18 0.32 -42.65
N PRO A 77 4.49 0.78 -43.70
CA PRO A 77 4.22 2.20 -43.89
C PRO A 77 3.33 2.78 -42.78
N LEU A 78 2.40 2.00 -42.22
CA LEU A 78 1.59 2.42 -41.08
C LEU A 78 2.44 2.62 -39.82
N ALA A 79 3.34 1.69 -39.52
CA ALA A 79 4.25 1.77 -38.38
C ALA A 79 5.26 2.91 -38.56
N THR A 80 5.81 3.13 -39.77
CA THR A 80 6.65 4.31 -40.01
C THR A 80 5.86 5.61 -39.93
N ALA A 81 4.60 5.65 -40.36
CA ALA A 81 3.75 6.84 -40.23
C ALA A 81 3.41 7.11 -38.76
N VAL A 82 3.09 6.08 -37.97
CA VAL A 82 2.85 6.19 -36.52
C VAL A 82 4.14 6.59 -35.81
N LEU A 83 5.29 5.99 -36.15
CA LEU A 83 6.58 6.34 -35.57
C LEU A 83 6.99 7.77 -35.95
N ALA A 84 6.79 8.18 -37.20
CA ALA A 84 7.04 9.54 -37.65
C ALA A 84 6.10 10.52 -36.98
N LEU A 85 4.82 10.17 -36.79
CA LEU A 85 3.87 10.98 -36.05
C LEU A 85 4.31 11.08 -34.59
N VAL A 86 4.62 9.97 -33.93
CA VAL A 86 5.17 9.95 -32.55
C VAL A 86 6.48 10.72 -32.44
N LEU A 87 7.37 10.73 -33.44
CA LEU A 87 8.62 11.49 -33.39
C LEU A 87 8.40 12.98 -33.70
N THR A 88 7.44 13.32 -34.57
CA THR A 88 7.15 14.70 -34.95
C THR A 88 6.20 15.40 -33.97
N THR A 89 5.33 14.65 -33.30
CA THR A 89 4.45 15.16 -32.24
C THR A 89 4.99 14.87 -30.84
N GLY A 90 5.95 13.95 -30.68
CA GLY A 90 6.49 13.47 -29.39
C GLY A 90 7.39 14.42 -28.62
N GLY A 91 7.44 15.70 -28.99
CA GLY A 91 7.85 16.74 -28.06
C GLY A 91 6.71 17.18 -27.13
N TRP A 92 5.44 16.93 -27.49
CA TRP A 92 4.28 17.56 -26.85
C TRP A 92 2.96 16.83 -27.07
N VAL A 93 2.95 15.52 -27.36
CA VAL A 93 1.70 14.75 -27.21
C VAL A 93 1.40 14.74 -25.72
N ALA A 94 0.58 15.72 -25.32
CA ALA A 94 -0.20 15.69 -24.11
C ALA A 94 -0.66 14.25 -23.94
N SER A 95 -0.07 13.58 -22.95
CA SER A 95 -0.56 12.33 -22.44
C SER A 95 -2.02 12.57 -22.10
N ALA A 96 -2.91 12.27 -23.05
CA ALA A 96 -4.34 12.21 -22.83
C ALA A 96 -4.51 11.02 -21.91
N TYR A 97 -4.32 11.29 -20.63
CA TYR A 97 -4.28 10.32 -19.56
C TYR A 97 -5.57 9.50 -19.63
N ALA A 98 -5.44 8.22 -19.35
CA ALA A 98 -6.53 7.27 -19.47
C ALA A 98 -7.63 7.65 -18.49
N GLU A 99 -8.60 8.44 -18.96
CA GLU A 99 -9.80 8.73 -18.20
C GLU A 99 -10.48 7.40 -17.83
N PRO A 100 -10.65 7.11 -16.53
CA PRO A 100 -11.29 5.87 -16.10
C PRO A 100 -12.69 5.77 -16.70
N GLY A 101 -13.06 4.61 -17.26
CA GLY A 101 -14.37 4.38 -17.90
C GLY A 101 -14.39 4.45 -19.43
N ASP A 102 -13.28 4.81 -20.08
CA ASP A 102 -13.14 4.61 -21.53
C ASP A 102 -13.04 3.11 -21.84
N THR A 103 -13.72 2.64 -22.90
CA THR A 103 -13.61 1.26 -23.40
C THR A 103 -12.18 0.83 -23.72
N LEU A 104 -11.29 1.79 -23.98
CA LEU A 104 -9.86 1.57 -24.21
C LEU A 104 -8.98 1.86 -22.99
N TRP A 105 -9.56 2.05 -21.81
CA TRP A 105 -8.81 2.38 -20.58
C TRP A 105 -7.73 1.33 -20.27
N GLY A 106 -8.06 0.05 -20.30
CA GLY A 106 -7.09 -1.02 -20.07
C GLY A 106 -5.94 -1.04 -21.10
N ALA A 107 -6.22 -0.65 -22.35
CA ALA A 107 -5.19 -0.53 -23.38
C ALA A 107 -4.29 0.70 -23.17
N LYS A 108 -4.86 1.84 -22.78
CA LYS A 108 -4.11 3.05 -22.43
C LYS A 108 -3.24 2.82 -21.19
N GLU A 109 -3.76 2.09 -20.21
CA GLU A 109 -3.04 1.75 -19.00
C GLU A 109 -1.85 0.80 -19.28
N ALA A 110 -2.08 -0.22 -20.10
CA ALA A 110 -1.01 -1.08 -20.57
C ALA A 110 0.04 -0.31 -21.40
N TRP A 111 -0.40 0.63 -22.24
CA TRP A 111 0.49 1.48 -23.01
C TRP A 111 1.33 2.40 -22.12
N ASN A 112 0.72 3.03 -21.11
CA ASN A 112 1.44 3.84 -20.13
C ASN A 112 2.45 3.00 -19.36
N SER A 113 2.07 1.79 -18.91
CA SER A 113 3.00 0.86 -18.25
C SER A 113 4.20 0.49 -19.13
N VAL A 114 3.98 0.30 -20.44
CA VAL A 114 5.07 0.02 -21.41
C VAL A 114 5.95 1.25 -21.62
N LEU A 115 5.36 2.44 -21.71
CA LEU A 115 6.10 3.69 -21.80
C LEU A 115 6.94 3.95 -20.54
N GLU A 116 6.37 3.75 -19.36
CA GLU A 116 7.08 3.88 -18.07
C GLU A 116 8.29 2.94 -18.01
N LYS A 117 8.09 1.67 -18.34
CA LYS A 117 9.18 0.67 -18.38
C LYS A 117 10.21 0.99 -19.44
N GLY A 118 9.77 1.48 -20.60
CA GLY A 118 10.66 1.93 -21.67
C GLY A 118 11.52 3.10 -21.21
N GLN A 119 10.89 4.12 -20.64
CA GLN A 119 11.59 5.31 -20.15
C GLN A 119 12.60 4.95 -19.05
N LEU A 120 12.23 4.09 -18.10
CA LEU A 120 13.15 3.56 -17.09
C LEU A 120 14.32 2.78 -17.70
N ALA A 121 14.05 1.91 -18.69
CA ALA A 121 15.10 1.11 -19.33
C ALA A 121 16.12 1.96 -20.13
N PHE A 122 15.73 3.15 -20.58
CA PHE A 122 16.63 4.09 -21.26
C PHE A 122 17.23 5.16 -20.33
N THR A 123 16.82 5.20 -19.07
CA THR A 123 17.32 6.16 -18.08
C THR A 123 18.56 5.58 -17.39
N PRO A 124 19.65 6.34 -17.24
CA PRO A 124 20.79 5.92 -16.43
C PRO A 124 20.39 5.75 -14.97
N SER A 125 20.97 4.78 -14.26
CA SER A 125 20.56 4.41 -12.89
C SER A 125 20.59 5.55 -11.87
N GLY A 126 21.42 6.57 -12.07
CA GLY A 126 21.45 7.75 -11.21
C GLY A 126 20.26 8.71 -11.38
N ASP A 127 19.50 8.60 -12.47
CA ASP A 127 18.42 9.51 -12.85
C ASP A 127 17.03 8.81 -12.80
N GLU A 128 16.96 7.57 -12.28
CA GLU A 128 15.72 6.80 -12.16
C GLU A 128 14.80 7.31 -11.04
N ALA A 129 15.38 7.82 -9.95
CA ALA A 129 14.66 8.34 -8.78
C ALA A 129 13.59 9.41 -9.11
N PRO A 130 13.91 10.52 -9.81
CA PRO A 130 12.92 11.53 -10.16
C PRO A 130 11.83 10.98 -11.08
N LEU A 131 12.17 9.99 -11.91
CA LEU A 131 11.23 9.37 -12.82
C LEU A 131 10.22 8.48 -12.08
N HIS A 132 10.68 7.69 -11.11
CA HIS A 132 9.79 6.93 -10.22
C HIS A 132 8.84 7.83 -9.43
N LEU A 133 9.32 8.97 -8.95
CA LEU A 133 8.47 9.99 -8.28
C LEU A 133 7.46 10.62 -9.22
N GLU A 134 7.86 10.94 -10.45
CA GLU A 134 6.95 11.48 -11.46
C GLU A 134 5.84 10.46 -11.77
N PHE A 135 6.18 9.18 -11.90
CA PHE A 135 5.19 8.13 -12.10
C PHE A 135 4.28 7.98 -10.87
N ALA A 136 4.81 7.99 -9.66
CA ALA A 136 4.00 7.93 -8.44
C ALA A 136 3.01 9.12 -8.35
N SER A 137 3.45 10.34 -8.65
CA SER A 137 2.63 11.55 -8.72
C SER A 137 1.50 11.41 -9.75
N LYS A 138 1.82 10.94 -10.96
CA LYS A 138 0.81 10.71 -12.00
C LYS A 138 -0.19 9.61 -11.58
N ARG A 139 0.26 8.56 -10.91
CA ARG A 139 -0.60 7.48 -10.40
C ARG A 139 -1.54 7.98 -9.29
N ALA A 140 -1.07 8.86 -8.41
CA ALA A 140 -1.90 9.52 -7.41
C ALA A 140 -3.00 10.37 -8.06
N GLN A 141 -2.69 11.12 -9.12
CA GLN A 141 -3.69 11.88 -9.86
C GLN A 141 -4.73 10.98 -10.55
N VAL A 142 -4.31 9.85 -11.12
CA VAL A 142 -5.23 8.84 -11.67
C VAL A 142 -6.14 8.29 -10.59
N LEU A 143 -5.59 7.99 -9.40
CA LEU A 143 -6.38 7.51 -8.26
C LEU A 143 -7.49 8.50 -7.89
N LYS A 144 -7.16 9.79 -7.79
CA LYS A 144 -8.12 10.87 -7.56
C LYS A 144 -9.22 10.88 -8.62
N GLN A 145 -8.86 10.78 -9.90
CA GLN A 145 -9.83 10.71 -10.99
C GLN A 145 -10.74 9.47 -10.92
N VAL A 146 -10.22 8.32 -10.52
CA VAL A 146 -11.01 7.10 -10.33
C VAL A 146 -12.03 7.31 -9.21
N VAL A 147 -11.64 7.95 -8.11
CA VAL A 147 -12.54 8.24 -6.97
C VAL A 147 -13.59 9.29 -7.30
N GLU A 148 -13.28 10.29 -8.12
CA GLU A 148 -14.24 11.34 -8.49
C GLU A 148 -15.29 10.90 -9.53
N LYS A 149 -15.00 9.89 -10.35
CA LYS A 149 -15.97 9.42 -11.34
C LYS A 149 -17.14 8.66 -10.69
N GLN A 150 -18.35 9.09 -11.05
CA GLN A 150 -19.61 8.52 -10.58
C GLN A 150 -20.11 7.34 -11.45
N ASP A 151 -19.68 7.27 -12.72
CA ASP A 151 -20.20 6.30 -13.70
C ASP A 151 -19.54 4.92 -13.65
N VAL A 152 -18.62 4.69 -12.71
CA VAL A 152 -17.89 3.41 -12.57
C VAL A 152 -18.58 2.55 -11.52
N GLU A 153 -18.86 1.29 -11.87
CA GLU A 153 -19.38 0.29 -10.94
C GLU A 153 -18.49 0.19 -9.69
N LEU A 154 -19.12 0.23 -8.51
CA LEU A 154 -18.44 0.38 -7.22
C LEU A 154 -17.37 -0.70 -7.00
N SER A 155 -17.67 -1.96 -7.34
CA SER A 155 -16.73 -3.09 -7.23
C SER A 155 -15.49 -2.93 -8.11
N LYS A 156 -15.63 -2.39 -9.33
CA LYS A 156 -14.50 -2.13 -10.23
C LYS A 156 -13.70 -0.92 -9.75
N LYS A 157 -14.39 0.10 -9.23
CA LYS A 157 -13.76 1.27 -8.64
C LYS A 157 -12.86 0.88 -7.46
N GLU A 158 -13.32 -0.01 -6.59
CA GLU A 158 -12.53 -0.53 -5.47
C GLU A 158 -11.27 -1.28 -5.93
N GLU A 159 -11.40 -2.17 -6.92
CA GLU A 159 -10.26 -2.92 -7.47
C GLU A 159 -9.22 -1.97 -8.08
N LEU A 160 -9.67 -0.99 -8.85
CA LEU A 160 -8.81 0.02 -9.47
C LEU A 160 -8.10 0.88 -8.43
N VAL A 161 -8.85 1.35 -7.43
CA VAL A 161 -8.30 2.13 -6.33
C VAL A 161 -7.21 1.34 -5.60
N LYS A 162 -7.51 0.11 -5.19
CA LYS A 162 -6.54 -0.74 -4.47
C LYS A 162 -5.29 -1.02 -5.31
N LYS A 163 -5.46 -1.30 -6.60
CA LYS A 163 -4.36 -1.55 -7.53
C LYS A 163 -3.48 -0.29 -7.69
N THR A 164 -4.08 0.84 -8.01
CA THR A 164 -3.34 2.09 -8.23
C THR A 164 -2.65 2.57 -6.95
N ALA A 165 -3.30 2.39 -5.80
CA ALA A 165 -2.71 2.74 -4.51
C ALA A 165 -1.49 1.83 -4.19
N GLY A 166 -1.56 0.53 -4.50
CA GLY A 166 -0.41 -0.38 -4.45
C GLY A 166 0.73 0.00 -5.40
N GLU A 167 0.41 0.43 -6.62
CA GLU A 167 1.40 0.92 -7.59
C GLU A 167 2.12 2.19 -7.09
N ILE A 168 1.40 3.13 -6.45
CA ILE A 168 2.02 4.32 -5.85
C ILE A 168 3.05 3.92 -4.79
N LYS A 169 2.70 2.96 -3.92
CA LYS A 169 3.61 2.44 -2.89
C LYS A 169 4.87 1.82 -3.49
N GLU A 170 4.71 0.93 -4.47
CA GLU A 170 5.85 0.30 -5.17
C GLU A 170 6.77 1.35 -5.82
N LYS A 171 6.20 2.37 -6.45
CA LYS A 171 6.97 3.44 -7.10
C LYS A 171 7.68 4.35 -6.11
N LEU A 172 7.08 4.65 -4.95
CA LEU A 172 7.73 5.40 -3.87
C LEU A 172 8.89 4.59 -3.25
N GLU A 173 8.71 3.28 -3.06
CA GLU A 173 9.77 2.38 -2.60
C GLU A 173 10.93 2.33 -3.61
N SER A 174 10.61 2.18 -4.89
CA SER A 174 11.60 2.19 -5.97
C SER A 174 12.34 3.52 -6.05
N ALA A 175 11.62 4.66 -5.96
CA ALA A 175 12.22 5.98 -5.94
C ALA A 175 13.23 6.14 -4.80
N ASN A 176 12.85 5.70 -3.59
CA ASN A 176 13.71 5.76 -2.42
C ASN A 176 14.96 4.88 -2.58
N GLU A 177 14.82 3.69 -3.17
CA GLU A 177 15.97 2.81 -3.43
C GLU A 177 16.90 3.41 -4.50
N SER A 178 16.36 3.92 -5.60
CA SER A 178 17.14 4.63 -6.62
C SER A 178 17.86 5.85 -6.02
N LEU A 179 17.20 6.64 -5.16
CA LEU A 179 17.82 7.78 -4.47
C LEU A 179 19.01 7.36 -3.62
N ARG A 180 18.94 6.19 -2.96
CA ARG A 180 20.07 5.64 -2.17
C ARG A 180 21.24 5.22 -3.05
N GLN A 181 21.00 4.89 -4.31
CA GLN A 181 22.03 4.51 -5.28
C GLN A 181 22.56 5.69 -6.12
N THR A 182 21.82 6.80 -6.20
CA THR A 182 22.25 8.02 -6.93
C THR A 182 23.51 8.66 -6.33
N ASP A 183 24.39 9.21 -7.16
CA ASP A 183 25.57 9.94 -6.68
C ASP A 183 25.19 11.15 -5.80
N PRO A 184 25.99 11.47 -4.75
CA PRO A 184 25.68 12.59 -3.84
C PRO A 184 25.45 13.93 -4.55
N ASP A 185 26.25 14.24 -5.57
CA ASP A 185 26.14 15.49 -6.35
C ASP A 185 24.82 15.59 -7.12
N LYS A 186 24.35 14.47 -7.68
CA LYS A 186 23.08 14.41 -8.40
C LYS A 186 21.90 14.43 -7.45
N ALA A 187 21.98 13.65 -6.37
CA ALA A 187 20.96 13.62 -5.34
C ALA A 187 20.75 15.02 -4.77
N ALA A 188 21.81 15.78 -4.48
CA ALA A 188 21.73 17.14 -3.94
C ALA A 188 20.87 18.12 -4.76
N LEU A 189 20.72 17.90 -6.08
CA LEU A 189 19.87 18.70 -6.97
C LEU A 189 18.40 18.28 -6.94
N LEU A 190 18.10 17.08 -6.45
CA LEU A 190 16.76 16.50 -6.43
C LEU A 190 15.97 16.86 -5.16
N VAL A 191 16.57 17.53 -4.17
CA VAL A 191 15.91 17.86 -2.88
C VAL A 191 14.55 18.51 -3.11
N LYS A 192 14.52 19.53 -3.96
CA LYS A 192 13.32 20.29 -4.30
C LYS A 192 12.27 19.41 -4.97
N ASP A 193 12.66 18.66 -5.99
CA ASP A 193 11.74 17.82 -6.75
C ASP A 193 11.18 16.68 -5.90
N VAL A 194 12.02 16.05 -5.08
CA VAL A 194 11.63 15.00 -4.13
C VAL A 194 10.60 15.53 -3.15
N SER A 195 10.88 16.66 -2.48
CA SER A 195 9.97 17.24 -1.50
C SER A 195 8.64 17.66 -2.13
N LEU A 196 8.66 18.42 -3.24
CA LEU A 196 7.43 18.86 -3.91
C LEU A 196 6.59 17.70 -4.44
N LYS A 197 7.21 16.71 -5.09
CA LYS A 197 6.49 15.58 -5.69
C LYS A 197 5.90 14.66 -4.64
N THR A 198 6.63 14.42 -3.55
CA THR A 198 6.10 13.58 -2.48
C THR A 198 5.01 14.27 -1.69
N LYS A 199 5.10 15.58 -1.47
CA LYS A 199 3.99 16.39 -0.93
C LYS A 199 2.74 16.26 -1.80
N GLU A 200 2.88 16.48 -3.09
CA GLU A 200 1.77 16.34 -4.05
C GLU A 200 1.12 14.95 -3.98
N ILE A 201 1.93 13.88 -3.87
CA ILE A 201 1.44 12.51 -3.72
C ILE A 201 0.68 12.34 -2.40
N SER A 202 1.24 12.79 -1.28
CA SER A 202 0.59 12.64 0.03
C SER A 202 -0.73 13.40 0.13
N ASP A 203 -0.79 14.61 -0.41
CA ASP A 203 -1.99 15.45 -0.40
C ASP A 203 -3.08 14.82 -1.26
N THR A 204 -2.70 14.33 -2.44
CA THR A 204 -3.62 13.65 -3.35
C THR A 204 -4.17 12.37 -2.72
N LEU A 205 -3.33 11.57 -2.04
CA LEU A 205 -3.78 10.37 -1.33
C LEU A 205 -4.71 10.71 -0.17
N LYS A 206 -4.41 11.76 0.61
CA LYS A 206 -5.25 12.23 1.73
C LYS A 206 -6.63 12.69 1.24
N GLU A 207 -6.68 13.54 0.22
CA GLU A 207 -7.93 14.00 -0.38
C GLU A 207 -8.75 12.83 -0.94
N THR A 208 -8.07 11.86 -1.56
CA THR A 208 -8.69 10.65 -2.08
C THR A 208 -9.27 9.78 -0.95
N ALA A 209 -8.54 9.64 0.17
CA ALA A 209 -9.00 8.89 1.34
C ALA A 209 -10.27 9.49 1.93
N GLU A 210 -10.34 10.83 2.06
CA GLU A 210 -11.52 11.54 2.57
C GLU A 210 -12.74 11.31 1.66
N LYS A 211 -12.58 11.50 0.34
CA LYS A 211 -13.64 11.27 -0.65
C LYS A 211 -14.09 9.82 -0.70
N MET A 212 -13.15 8.87 -0.63
CA MET A 212 -13.48 7.45 -0.66
C MET A 212 -14.13 6.99 0.64
N GLY A 213 -13.73 7.55 1.78
CA GLY A 213 -14.32 7.23 3.09
C GLY A 213 -15.81 7.55 3.19
N GLU A 214 -16.29 8.55 2.45
CA GLU A 214 -17.73 8.83 2.33
C GLU A 214 -18.50 7.72 1.58
N ALA A 215 -17.85 7.06 0.61
CA ALA A 215 -18.47 6.04 -0.23
C ALA A 215 -18.25 4.60 0.29
N ASN A 216 -17.03 4.29 0.74
CA ASN A 216 -16.63 3.03 1.37
C ASN A 216 -15.60 3.34 2.46
N LYS A 217 -16.04 3.18 3.71
CA LYS A 217 -15.23 3.46 4.91
C LYS A 217 -13.95 2.62 4.98
N GLU A 218 -14.03 1.32 4.69
CA GLU A 218 -12.87 0.41 4.75
C GLU A 218 -11.80 0.81 3.73
N LEU A 219 -12.22 1.10 2.49
CA LEU A 219 -11.27 1.53 1.46
C LEU A 219 -10.72 2.93 1.73
N GLY A 220 -11.53 3.84 2.28
CA GLY A 220 -11.07 5.16 2.71
C GLY A 220 -10.01 5.08 3.81
N GLU A 221 -10.19 4.18 4.79
CA GLU A 221 -9.20 3.89 5.84
C GLU A 221 -7.92 3.30 5.26
N ASP A 222 -8.01 2.33 4.34
CA ASP A 222 -6.85 1.74 3.65
C ASP A 222 -6.03 2.80 2.87
N ILE A 223 -6.70 3.67 2.10
CA ILE A 223 -6.02 4.76 1.36
C ILE A 223 -5.44 5.79 2.34
N GLY A 224 -6.15 6.09 3.42
CA GLY A 224 -5.67 6.98 4.49
C GLY A 224 -4.38 6.46 5.09
N GLN A 225 -4.31 5.16 5.39
CA GLN A 225 -3.09 4.53 5.88
C GLN A 225 -1.95 4.60 4.85
N GLN A 226 -2.26 4.42 3.56
CA GLN A 226 -1.26 4.59 2.51
C GLN A 226 -0.78 6.05 2.36
N ALA A 227 -1.64 7.05 2.64
CA ALA A 227 -1.22 8.44 2.68
C ALA A 227 -0.23 8.68 3.82
N VAL A 228 -0.45 8.08 5.00
CA VAL A 228 0.48 8.11 6.14
C VAL A 228 1.81 7.43 5.79
N ASP A 229 1.76 6.22 5.21
CA ASP A 229 2.96 5.49 4.75
C ASP A 229 3.74 6.31 3.70
N ALA A 230 3.05 6.94 2.76
CA ALA A 230 3.66 7.78 1.72
C ALA A 230 4.34 9.01 2.30
N LYS A 231 3.77 9.65 3.34
CA LYS A 231 4.41 10.74 4.08
C LYS A 231 5.66 10.28 4.83
N LYS A 232 5.59 9.12 5.49
CA LYS A 232 6.78 8.57 6.13
C LYS A 232 7.89 8.32 5.10
N LYS A 233 7.53 7.74 3.95
CA LYS A 233 8.47 7.52 2.84
C LYS A 233 9.00 8.82 2.25
N SER A 234 8.19 9.88 2.22
CA SER A 234 8.61 11.19 1.75
C SER A 234 9.69 11.80 2.63
N LEU A 235 9.50 11.75 3.96
CA LEU A 235 10.51 12.18 4.92
C LEU A 235 11.80 11.38 4.79
N GLU A 236 11.71 10.05 4.64
CA GLU A 236 12.88 9.21 4.39
C GLU A 236 13.64 9.60 3.11
N MET A 237 12.91 9.89 2.03
CA MET A 237 13.54 10.32 0.78
C MET A 237 14.21 11.69 0.92
N VAL A 238 13.55 12.65 1.56
CA VAL A 238 14.13 13.97 1.82
C VAL A 238 15.35 13.84 2.75
N GLU A 239 15.31 13.00 3.77
CA GLU A 239 16.45 12.69 4.64
C GLU A 239 17.63 12.17 3.83
N VAL A 240 17.42 11.16 2.97
CA VAL A 240 18.47 10.58 2.11
C VAL A 240 19.10 11.66 1.23
N VAL A 241 18.28 12.54 0.66
CA VAL A 241 18.78 13.58 -0.24
C VAL A 241 19.55 14.66 0.53
N VAL A 242 19.05 15.09 1.68
CA VAL A 242 19.72 16.07 2.56
C VAL A 242 21.03 15.51 3.10
N GLN A 243 21.06 14.23 3.48
CA GLN A 243 22.27 13.54 3.91
C GLN A 243 23.30 13.51 2.78
N LYS A 244 22.90 13.12 1.57
CA LYS A 244 23.79 13.11 0.40
C LYS A 244 24.31 14.49 0.05
N LYS A 245 23.49 15.52 0.23
CA LYS A 245 23.90 16.92 0.05
C LYS A 245 24.97 17.36 1.04
N ALA A 246 24.85 16.93 2.31
CA ALA A 246 25.88 17.12 3.32
C ALA A 246 27.17 16.36 2.98
N GLU A 247 27.07 15.13 2.48
CA GLU A 247 28.22 14.32 2.01
C GLU A 247 28.94 14.98 0.83
N ALA A 248 28.20 15.58 -0.10
CA ALA A 248 28.73 16.34 -1.23
C ALA A 248 29.31 17.72 -0.84
N GLN A 249 29.21 18.11 0.44
CA GLN A 249 29.59 19.43 0.95
C GLN A 249 28.91 20.61 0.23
N VAL A 250 27.73 20.36 -0.35
CA VAL A 250 26.94 21.39 -1.02
C VAL A 250 26.02 22.03 0.01
N GLN A 251 26.09 23.36 0.16
CA GLN A 251 25.20 24.08 1.07
C GLN A 251 23.75 23.98 0.59
N ILE A 252 22.84 23.78 1.54
CA ILE A 252 21.39 23.82 1.29
C ILE A 252 21.01 25.28 1.08
N SER A 253 20.45 25.58 -0.08
CA SER A 253 19.99 26.94 -0.38
C SER A 253 18.77 27.30 0.47
N GLU A 254 18.59 28.59 0.75
CA GLU A 254 17.43 29.09 1.51
C GLU A 254 16.09 28.72 0.85
N GLU A 255 16.04 28.63 -0.48
CA GLU A 255 14.85 28.15 -1.20
C GLU A 255 14.53 26.68 -0.84
N GLU A 256 15.54 25.81 -0.85
CA GLU A 256 15.35 24.41 -0.48
C GLU A 256 15.02 24.25 1.00
N LYS A 257 15.61 25.07 1.89
CA LYS A 257 15.24 25.09 3.30
C LYS A 257 13.77 25.42 3.48
N ASN A 258 13.28 26.47 2.82
CA ASN A 258 11.87 26.87 2.89
C ASN A 258 10.95 25.77 2.36
N ILE A 259 11.33 25.08 1.28
CA ILE A 259 10.53 23.97 0.74
C ILE A 259 10.49 22.78 1.70
N ILE A 260 11.63 22.41 2.30
CA ILE A 260 11.69 21.35 3.31
C ILE A 260 10.90 21.76 4.55
N LYS A 261 10.99 23.02 4.96
CA LYS A 261 10.24 23.59 6.08
C LYS A 261 8.73 23.47 5.85
N ASP A 262 8.25 23.97 4.72
CA ASP A 262 6.84 23.90 4.34
C ASP A 262 6.33 22.44 4.31
N HIS A 263 7.17 21.51 3.84
CA HIS A 263 6.87 20.08 3.85
C HIS A 263 6.81 19.50 5.26
N LEU A 264 7.75 19.84 6.13
CA LEU A 264 7.77 19.40 7.53
C LEU A 264 6.59 19.97 8.31
N ASP A 265 6.28 21.25 8.16
CA ASP A 265 5.17 21.92 8.84
C ASP A 265 3.82 21.29 8.47
N GLU A 266 3.64 20.96 7.20
CA GLU A 266 2.44 20.26 6.73
C GLU A 266 2.35 18.83 7.29
N VAL A 267 3.47 18.09 7.29
CA VAL A 267 3.49 16.76 7.89
C VAL A 267 3.20 16.83 9.40
N VAL A 268 3.79 17.77 10.12
CA VAL A 268 3.51 17.99 11.56
C VAL A 268 2.06 18.37 11.79
N LYS A 269 1.49 19.27 10.97
CA LYS A 269 0.08 19.66 11.04
C LYS A 269 -0.85 18.45 10.85
N ASP A 270 -0.53 17.60 9.89
CA ASP A 270 -1.31 16.41 9.61
C ASP A 270 -1.19 15.37 10.73
N ILE A 271 0.01 15.17 11.28
CA ILE A 271 0.22 14.32 12.46
C ILE A 271 -0.60 14.83 13.66
N LYS A 272 -0.66 16.16 13.88
CA LYS A 272 -1.52 16.76 14.92
C LYS A 272 -2.99 16.45 14.67
N GLN A 273 -3.45 16.63 13.43
CA GLN A 273 -4.84 16.34 13.05
C GLN A 273 -5.20 14.86 13.28
N ASP A 274 -4.31 13.94 12.93
CA ASP A 274 -4.53 12.51 13.12
C ASP A 274 -4.51 12.11 14.60
N ALA A 275 -3.64 12.72 15.39
CA ALA A 275 -3.61 12.55 16.85
C ALA A 275 -4.90 13.06 17.52
N GLU A 276 -5.43 14.22 17.08
CA GLU A 276 -6.71 14.76 17.57
C GLU A 276 -7.91 13.87 17.18
N LYS A 277 -7.94 13.35 15.95
CA LYS A 277 -8.96 12.38 15.51
C LYS A 277 -8.90 11.09 16.34
N ALA A 278 -7.70 10.59 16.62
CA ALA A 278 -7.52 9.42 17.47
C ALA A 278 -7.97 9.71 18.91
N LYS A 279 -7.66 10.90 19.45
CA LYS A 279 -8.11 11.33 20.77
C LYS A 279 -9.63 11.35 20.88
N THR A 280 -10.30 12.04 19.97
CA THR A 280 -11.77 12.11 19.95
C THR A 280 -12.42 10.73 19.81
N THR A 281 -11.81 9.82 19.03
CA THR A 281 -12.27 8.44 18.92
C THR A 281 -12.12 7.69 20.26
N ALA A 282 -10.97 7.80 20.91
CA ALA A 282 -10.71 7.20 22.22
C ALA A 282 -11.67 7.74 23.30
N ASP A 283 -11.92 9.05 23.33
CA ASP A 283 -12.83 9.68 24.28
C ASP A 283 -14.27 9.20 24.08
N SER A 284 -14.73 9.09 22.82
CA SER A 284 -16.08 8.57 22.52
C SER A 284 -16.26 7.08 22.88
N LEU A 285 -15.19 6.28 22.76
CA LEU A 285 -15.17 4.90 23.22
C LEU A 285 -15.27 4.83 24.74
N MET A 286 -14.54 5.69 25.45
CA MET A 286 -14.57 5.77 26.91
C MET A 286 -15.96 6.16 27.42
N GLU A 287 -16.58 7.19 26.81
CA GLU A 287 -17.96 7.60 27.13
C GLU A 287 -18.97 6.47 26.86
N SER A 288 -18.80 5.73 25.76
CA SER A 288 -19.68 4.59 25.44
C SER A 288 -19.55 3.43 26.43
N VAL A 289 -18.33 3.17 26.92
CA VAL A 289 -18.07 2.14 27.94
C VAL A 289 -18.67 2.55 29.28
N GLU A 290 -18.52 3.81 29.70
CA GLU A 290 -19.12 4.34 30.93
C GLU A 290 -20.67 4.34 30.86
N ALA A 291 -21.25 4.74 29.73
CA ALA A 291 -22.69 4.78 29.55
C ALA A 291 -23.33 3.38 29.52
N GLY A 292 -22.70 2.40 28.86
CA GLY A 292 -23.16 1.00 28.82
C GLY A 292 -23.10 0.31 30.20
N PHE A 293 -22.22 0.78 31.08
CA PHE A 293 -22.09 0.26 32.44
C PHE A 293 -23.28 0.62 33.34
N LEU A 294 -23.89 1.81 33.16
CA LEU A 294 -24.98 2.28 34.01
C LEU A 294 -26.32 1.57 33.77
N ASP A 295 -26.61 1.14 32.55
CA ASP A 295 -27.91 0.52 32.21
C ASP A 295 -27.98 -0.98 32.59
N THR A 296 -26.83 -1.64 32.68
CA THR A 296 -26.75 -3.07 33.06
C THR A 296 -26.79 -3.26 34.59
N VAL A 297 -26.37 -2.28 35.38
CA VAL A 297 -26.35 -2.38 36.86
C VAL A 297 -27.68 -1.97 37.50
N SER A 298 -28.49 -1.13 36.85
CA SER A 298 -29.80 -0.71 37.39
C SER A 298 -30.92 -1.76 37.26
N SER A 299 -30.73 -2.85 36.51
CA SER A 299 -31.79 -3.84 36.25
C SER A 299 -31.75 -5.11 37.14
N THR A 300 -30.93 -5.13 38.21
CA THR A 300 -30.85 -6.30 39.12
C THR A 300 -31.21 -6.04 40.59
N THR A 301 -31.77 -4.87 40.94
CA THR A 301 -32.07 -4.52 42.35
C THR A 301 -33.55 -4.46 42.74
N ASP A 302 -34.47 -5.15 42.04
CA ASP A 302 -35.87 -5.24 42.52
C ASP A 302 -36.61 -6.52 42.11
N VAL A 303 -36.19 -7.69 42.62
CA VAL A 303 -37.12 -8.82 42.87
C VAL A 303 -36.67 -9.61 44.11
N ALA A 304 -36.70 -8.98 45.29
CA ALA A 304 -36.64 -9.68 46.56
C ALA A 304 -37.42 -8.91 47.63
N GLY A 305 -38.74 -9.02 47.62
CA GLY A 305 -39.56 -8.45 48.68
C GLY A 305 -41.06 -8.62 48.50
N ASN A 306 -41.62 -9.60 49.22
CA ASN A 306 -43.04 -9.76 49.58
C ASN A 306 -44.06 -10.11 48.48
N ALA A 307 -44.32 -11.41 48.34
CA ALA A 307 -45.68 -11.91 48.16
C ALA A 307 -45.97 -12.94 49.26
N VAL A 308 -46.64 -12.46 50.31
CA VAL A 308 -47.20 -13.24 51.39
C VAL A 308 -48.25 -14.21 50.84
N VAL A 309 -48.13 -15.44 51.29
CA VAL A 309 -49.08 -16.55 51.13
C VAL A 309 -50.49 -16.11 51.53
N SER A 310 -51.46 -16.27 50.64
CA SER A 310 -52.88 -16.45 51.01
C SER A 310 -53.53 -17.47 50.09
N SER A 311 -53.97 -18.56 50.72
CA SER A 311 -54.63 -19.75 50.19
C SER A 311 -56.01 -19.51 49.58
N THR A 312 -56.36 -20.25 48.53
CA THR A 312 -57.59 -21.07 48.46
C THR A 312 -57.54 -22.05 47.28
N PRO A 313 -58.06 -23.29 47.44
CA PRO A 313 -57.99 -24.32 46.42
C PRO A 313 -59.21 -24.25 45.49
N SER A 314 -59.02 -24.57 44.21
CA SER A 314 -60.13 -24.95 43.35
C SER A 314 -59.72 -26.11 42.45
N VAL A 315 -60.49 -27.16 42.62
CA VAL A 315 -60.48 -28.45 41.94
C VAL A 315 -60.79 -28.25 40.46
N VAL A 316 -59.97 -28.82 39.57
CA VAL A 316 -60.43 -29.28 38.26
C VAL A 316 -59.86 -30.66 38.00
N THR A 317 -60.79 -31.59 37.80
CA THR A 317 -60.58 -32.99 37.48
C THR A 317 -60.34 -33.16 35.98
N SER A 318 -59.50 -34.14 35.65
CA SER A 318 -59.60 -35.11 34.55
C SER A 318 -58.54 -35.06 33.43
N THR A 319 -57.78 -36.18 33.40
CA THR A 319 -57.35 -37.00 32.23
C THR A 319 -56.67 -36.25 31.07
N ASP A 320 -55.41 -36.48 30.72
CA ASP A 320 -54.79 -37.76 30.41
C ASP A 320 -53.28 -37.60 30.21
N ALA A 321 -52.61 -38.75 30.22
CA ALA A 321 -51.18 -39.00 30.14
C ALA A 321 -50.42 -38.24 29.03
N VAL A 322 -49.20 -37.78 29.35
CA VAL A 322 -47.91 -38.30 28.85
C VAL A 322 -46.79 -37.53 29.58
N GLY A 323 -45.84 -38.28 30.14
CA GLY A 323 -44.82 -37.76 31.02
C GLY A 323 -43.77 -36.89 30.33
N ILE A 324 -43.40 -35.80 31.02
CA ILE A 324 -42.09 -35.19 30.89
C ILE A 324 -41.60 -34.89 32.31
N THR A 325 -40.54 -35.59 32.70
CA THR A 325 -39.79 -35.38 33.93
C THR A 325 -39.16 -33.99 33.88
N SER A 326 -39.72 -33.02 34.60
CA SER A 326 -39.08 -31.72 34.79
C SER A 326 -38.15 -31.80 35.99
N THR A 327 -36.88 -32.08 35.70
CA THR A 327 -35.78 -31.98 36.67
C THR A 327 -35.63 -30.51 37.03
N THR A 328 -35.89 -30.17 38.29
CA THR A 328 -35.63 -28.83 38.84
C THR A 328 -34.11 -28.66 38.95
N ALA A 329 -33.47 -28.24 37.87
CA ALA A 329 -32.10 -27.75 37.91
C ALA A 329 -32.14 -26.30 38.40
N THR A 330 -31.83 -26.10 39.67
CA THR A 330 -31.47 -24.79 40.23
C THR A 330 -30.18 -24.34 39.56
N GLY A 331 -30.30 -23.74 38.38
CA GLY A 331 -29.20 -23.13 37.66
C GLY A 331 -28.80 -21.85 38.37
N THR A 332 -27.78 -21.92 39.22
CA THR A 332 -27.02 -20.76 39.66
C THR A 332 -26.46 -20.09 38.41
N ILE A 333 -27.06 -18.96 38.02
CA ILE A 333 -26.57 -18.12 36.92
C ILE A 333 -25.19 -17.61 37.36
N GLN A 334 -24.13 -18.10 36.70
CA GLN A 334 -22.79 -17.54 36.82
C GLN A 334 -22.79 -16.13 36.20
N THR A 335 -23.07 -15.12 37.01
CA THR A 335 -22.89 -13.69 36.68
C THR A 335 -21.43 -13.24 36.82
N THR A 336 -20.52 -14.12 37.25
CA THR A 336 -19.13 -13.78 37.62
C THR A 336 -18.19 -13.60 36.42
N THR A 337 -18.55 -14.03 35.21
CA THR A 337 -17.61 -14.01 34.07
C THR A 337 -17.64 -12.71 33.24
N GLN A 338 -18.72 -11.92 33.27
CA GLN A 338 -18.82 -10.68 32.47
C GLN A 338 -18.10 -9.47 33.09
N GLN A 339 -18.00 -9.39 34.42
CA GLN A 339 -17.33 -8.27 35.10
C GLN A 339 -15.80 -8.26 34.92
N GLN A 340 -15.17 -9.41 34.67
CA GLN A 340 -13.72 -9.50 34.54
C GLN A 340 -13.23 -9.10 33.14
N THR A 341 -14.08 -9.25 32.12
CA THR A 341 -13.80 -8.79 30.76
C THR A 341 -13.97 -7.27 30.60
N THR A 342 -14.85 -6.63 31.37
CA THR A 342 -15.12 -5.19 31.27
C THR A 342 -14.06 -4.32 31.94
N MET A 343 -13.54 -4.72 33.12
CA MET A 343 -12.43 -3.99 33.75
C MET A 343 -11.16 -3.97 32.87
N LYS A 344 -10.91 -5.05 32.13
CA LYS A 344 -9.77 -5.14 31.19
C LYS A 344 -9.94 -4.25 29.96
N ALA A 345 -11.17 -3.91 29.60
CA ALA A 345 -11.48 -3.03 28.48
C ALA A 345 -11.23 -1.56 28.85
N GLU A 346 -11.71 -1.14 30.02
CA GLU A 346 -11.52 0.21 30.55
C GLU A 346 -10.03 0.53 30.73
N ASP A 347 -9.25 -0.38 31.34
CA ASP A 347 -7.80 -0.22 31.50
C ASP A 347 -7.07 -0.10 30.14
N LYS A 348 -7.50 -0.85 29.12
CA LYS A 348 -6.94 -0.76 27.76
C LYS A 348 -7.26 0.59 27.11
N VAL A 349 -8.51 1.04 27.18
CA VAL A 349 -8.95 2.31 26.57
C VAL A 349 -8.28 3.50 27.28
N LEU A 350 -8.19 3.48 28.60
CA LEU A 350 -7.50 4.49 29.40
C LEU A 350 -5.99 4.54 29.07
N GLY A 351 -5.36 3.37 28.93
CA GLY A 351 -3.95 3.27 28.57
C GLY A 351 -3.67 3.83 27.16
N VAL A 352 -4.59 3.61 26.22
CA VAL A 352 -4.50 4.17 24.87
C VAL A 352 -4.73 5.68 24.88
N SER A 353 -5.73 6.20 25.59
CA SER A 353 -5.99 7.64 25.71
C SER A 353 -4.77 8.38 26.32
N GLN A 354 -4.16 7.83 27.38
CA GLN A 354 -2.94 8.39 27.96
C GLN A 354 -1.73 8.38 27.00
N GLN A 355 -1.62 7.39 26.10
CA GLN A 355 -0.58 7.38 25.08
C GLN A 355 -0.83 8.46 24.02
N ILE A 356 -2.09 8.71 23.65
CA ILE A 356 -2.45 9.81 22.75
C ILE A 356 -2.12 11.14 23.39
N ASP A 357 -2.49 11.36 24.64
CA ASP A 357 -2.19 12.62 25.34
C ASP A 357 -0.68 12.88 25.41
N LYS A 358 0.12 11.85 25.72
CA LYS A 358 1.58 11.96 25.69
C LYS A 358 2.12 12.28 24.29
N ALA A 359 1.55 11.67 23.24
CA ALA A 359 1.96 11.91 21.86
C ALA A 359 1.56 13.32 21.38
N VAL A 360 0.40 13.84 21.82
CA VAL A 360 -0.06 15.21 21.53
C VAL A 360 0.77 16.24 22.32
N GLU A 361 1.14 15.93 23.55
CA GLU A 361 2.00 16.78 24.38
C GLU A 361 3.44 16.83 23.82
N SER A 362 3.97 15.69 23.35
CA SER A 362 5.25 15.66 22.62
C SER A 362 5.15 16.44 21.31
N LEU A 363 4.07 16.30 20.52
CA LEU A 363 3.83 17.11 19.31
C LEU A 363 3.84 18.62 19.57
N THR A 364 3.30 19.06 20.70
CA THR A 364 3.18 20.49 21.02
C THR A 364 4.52 21.07 21.47
N SER A 365 5.22 20.36 22.35
CA SER A 365 6.53 20.75 22.85
C SER A 365 7.65 20.56 21.82
N GLU A 366 7.55 19.56 20.95
CA GLU A 366 8.54 19.26 19.93
C GLU A 366 8.26 19.97 18.61
N GLY A 367 7.01 20.25 18.27
CA GLY A 367 6.63 20.96 17.03
C GLY A 367 7.15 22.39 16.98
N GLU A 368 7.08 23.15 18.09
CA GLU A 368 7.75 24.46 18.18
C GLU A 368 9.27 24.35 18.04
N ASN A 369 9.82 23.19 18.37
CA ASN A 369 11.24 22.92 18.24
C ASN A 369 11.63 22.55 16.79
N VAL A 370 10.72 21.97 15.99
CA VAL A 370 10.99 21.64 14.57
C VAL A 370 11.29 22.93 13.79
N ASP A 371 10.53 24.00 14.03
CA ASP A 371 10.75 25.31 13.40
C ASP A 371 12.17 25.86 13.63
N VAL A 372 12.66 25.74 14.87
CA VAL A 372 14.01 26.18 15.27
C VAL A 372 15.07 25.23 14.71
N LEU A 373 14.81 23.92 14.74
CA LEU A 373 15.71 22.89 14.25
C LEU A 373 15.85 22.94 12.72
N VAL A 374 14.85 23.39 11.95
CA VAL A 374 15.02 23.55 10.50
C VAL A 374 16.04 24.64 10.17
N GLU A 375 16.12 25.69 10.97
CA GLU A 375 17.11 26.76 10.79
C GLU A 375 18.53 26.32 11.21
N GLU A 376 18.63 25.50 12.26
CA GLU A 376 19.92 25.08 12.83
C GLU A 376 20.46 23.77 12.22
N ASN A 377 19.61 22.75 12.08
CA ASN A 377 19.96 21.39 11.66
C ASN A 377 18.76 20.65 11.02
N ILE A 378 18.56 20.88 9.72
CA ILE A 378 17.47 20.29 8.92
C ILE A 378 17.39 18.76 9.05
N LEU A 379 18.53 18.07 9.12
CA LEU A 379 18.55 16.62 9.19
C LEU A 379 17.99 16.11 10.53
N GLU A 380 18.28 16.83 11.62
CA GLU A 380 17.70 16.55 12.93
C GLU A 380 16.20 16.88 12.97
N ALA A 381 15.78 17.98 12.34
CA ALA A 381 14.37 18.31 12.19
C ALA A 381 13.59 17.20 11.43
N ILE A 382 14.13 16.69 10.32
CA ILE A 382 13.51 15.61 9.54
C ILE A 382 13.40 14.33 10.38
N LYS A 383 14.49 13.92 11.06
CA LYS A 383 14.48 12.72 11.91
C LYS A 383 13.46 12.82 13.03
N LYS A 384 13.40 13.97 13.70
CA LYS A 384 12.45 14.19 14.78
C LYS A 384 11.02 14.12 14.28
N THR A 385 10.72 14.72 13.12
CA THR A 385 9.40 14.62 12.49
C THR A 385 9.06 13.18 12.08
N GLN A 386 10.05 12.38 11.64
CA GLN A 386 9.85 10.97 11.31
C GLN A 386 9.59 10.09 12.54
N GLU A 387 10.30 10.33 13.64
CA GLU A 387 10.07 9.68 14.93
C GLU A 387 8.67 10.00 15.45
N LEU A 388 8.29 11.28 15.40
CA LEU A 388 6.98 11.77 15.78
C LEU A 388 5.87 11.15 14.94
N SER A 389 6.04 11.12 13.62
CA SER A 389 5.12 10.45 12.69
C SER A 389 4.95 8.96 13.01
N SER A 390 6.05 8.27 13.31
CA SER A 390 6.02 6.84 13.63
C SER A 390 5.35 6.58 14.99
N SER A 391 5.62 7.41 16.00
CA SER A 391 5.01 7.29 17.32
C SER A 391 3.50 7.51 17.25
N VAL A 392 3.07 8.61 16.63
CA VAL A 392 1.65 8.94 16.49
C VAL A 392 0.93 7.92 15.62
N GLY A 393 1.53 7.49 14.50
CA GLY A 393 0.95 6.46 13.65
C GLY A 393 0.71 5.14 14.38
N GLN A 394 1.65 4.71 15.25
CA GLN A 394 1.45 3.54 16.10
C GLN A 394 0.29 3.73 17.09
N THR A 395 0.22 4.89 17.74
CA THR A 395 -0.87 5.19 18.68
C THR A 395 -2.23 5.23 17.99
N VAL A 396 -2.34 5.87 16.82
CA VAL A 396 -3.56 5.90 16.00
C VAL A 396 -4.00 4.49 15.64
N GLN A 397 -3.07 3.63 15.19
CA GLN A 397 -3.38 2.25 14.84
C GLN A 397 -3.86 1.45 16.07
N GLN A 398 -3.26 1.65 17.24
CA GLN A 398 -3.71 1.01 18.47
C GLN A 398 -5.12 1.45 18.86
N VAL A 399 -5.46 2.73 18.70
CA VAL A 399 -6.82 3.25 18.92
C VAL A 399 -7.80 2.58 17.98
N GLN A 400 -7.50 2.53 16.68
CA GLN A 400 -8.36 1.89 15.69
C GLN A 400 -8.57 0.40 15.98
N ASN A 401 -7.51 -0.33 16.31
CA ASN A 401 -7.60 -1.75 16.67
C ASN A 401 -8.43 -1.97 17.93
N THR A 402 -8.26 -1.10 18.93
CA THR A 402 -9.05 -1.11 20.18
C THR A 402 -10.52 -0.82 19.88
N ALA A 403 -10.81 0.19 19.06
CA ALA A 403 -12.15 0.52 18.61
C ALA A 403 -12.82 -0.67 17.90
N ALA A 404 -12.12 -1.33 16.98
CA ALA A 404 -12.60 -2.49 16.25
C ALA A 404 -12.85 -3.71 17.15
N GLU A 405 -12.02 -3.91 18.18
CA GLU A 405 -12.19 -4.99 19.17
C GLU A 405 -13.45 -4.78 20.04
N PHE A 406 -13.75 -3.52 20.42
CA PHE A 406 -14.78 -3.20 21.41
C PHE A 406 -16.15 -2.81 20.83
N LEU A 407 -16.21 -2.15 19.67
CA LEU A 407 -17.47 -1.74 19.06
C LEU A 407 -18.47 -2.91 18.88
N PRO A 408 -18.08 -4.10 18.40
CA PRO A 408 -19.00 -5.23 18.27
C PRO A 408 -19.50 -5.77 19.62
N GLN A 409 -18.70 -5.61 20.69
CA GLN A 409 -19.07 -6.09 22.02
C GLN A 409 -20.12 -5.18 22.66
N ILE A 410 -19.95 -3.86 22.52
CA ILE A 410 -20.90 -2.85 23.01
C ILE A 410 -22.26 -3.03 22.33
N ILE A 411 -22.28 -3.16 21.00
CA ILE A 411 -23.52 -3.33 20.23
C ILE A 411 -24.27 -4.61 20.63
N ASN A 412 -23.55 -5.72 20.82
CA ASN A 412 -24.16 -7.00 21.21
C ASN A 412 -24.63 -7.02 22.68
N SER A 413 -24.07 -6.19 23.56
CA SER A 413 -24.51 -6.07 24.94
C SER A 413 -25.78 -5.20 25.11
N GLY A 414 -26.06 -4.28 24.19
CA GLY A 414 -27.15 -3.30 24.30
C GLY A 414 -28.47 -3.64 23.60
N ILE A 415 -28.54 -4.70 22.77
CA ILE A 415 -29.77 -5.04 22.02
C ILE A 415 -30.22 -6.48 22.33
N ARG A 416 -30.69 -6.71 23.56
CA ARG A 416 -31.82 -7.63 23.76
C ARG A 416 -33.07 -6.78 23.83
N THR A 417 -33.65 -6.51 22.66
CA THR A 417 -35.03 -6.06 22.54
C THR A 417 -35.88 -7.05 23.33
N VAL A 418 -36.39 -6.62 24.48
CA VAL A 418 -37.40 -7.36 25.22
C VAL A 418 -38.58 -7.49 24.27
N ALA A 419 -38.76 -8.66 23.66
CA ALA A 419 -39.96 -8.92 22.89
C ALA A 419 -41.14 -8.61 23.80
N PRO A 420 -42.09 -7.74 23.41
CA PRO A 420 -43.25 -7.50 24.24
C PRO A 420 -43.94 -8.84 24.45
N VAL A 421 -44.02 -9.28 25.71
CA VAL A 421 -44.86 -10.42 26.09
C VAL A 421 -46.28 -9.99 25.78
N ILE A 422 -46.77 -10.35 24.59
CA ILE A 422 -48.16 -10.22 24.23
C ILE A 422 -48.90 -11.27 25.07
N THR A 423 -49.39 -10.87 26.25
CA THR A 423 -50.39 -11.65 26.97
C THR A 423 -51.67 -11.63 26.14
N PRO A 424 -52.18 -12.79 25.67
CA PRO A 424 -53.47 -12.83 24.99
C PRO A 424 -54.57 -12.50 26.00
N ASN A 425 -55.18 -11.33 25.84
CA ASN A 425 -56.42 -10.98 26.53
C ASN A 425 -57.55 -11.84 25.97
N THR A 426 -57.93 -12.89 26.71
CA THR A 426 -59.17 -13.63 26.48
C THR A 426 -60.35 -12.79 26.97
N SER A 427 -60.90 -11.95 26.09
CA SER A 427 -62.24 -11.41 26.27
C SER A 427 -63.27 -12.45 25.83
N SER A 428 -63.82 -13.18 26.81
CA SER A 428 -65.06 -13.92 26.64
C SER A 428 -66.25 -12.96 26.72
N THR A 429 -66.82 -12.61 25.57
CA THR A 429 -68.13 -11.96 25.52
C THR A 429 -69.19 -13.05 25.35
N LEU A 430 -69.72 -13.49 26.49
CA LEU A 430 -71.03 -14.10 26.61
C LEU A 430 -72.07 -12.98 26.40
N ILE A 431 -73.11 -13.20 25.58
CA ILE A 431 -74.54 -13.00 25.90
C ILE A 431 -75.42 -13.09 24.62
N LYS A 432 -76.31 -14.10 24.70
CA LYS A 432 -77.65 -14.31 24.12
C LYS A 432 -77.89 -14.30 22.62
#